data_AF-A0A2N2ZQ03-F1
#
_entry.id   AF-A0A2N2ZQ03-F1
#
_cell.length_a   1.000
_cell.length_b   1.000
_cell.length_c   1.000
_cell.angle_alpha   90.00
_cell.angle_beta   90.00
_cell.angle_gamma   90.00
#
_symmetry.space_group_name_H-M   'P 1'
#
loop_
_entity.id
_entity.type
_entity.pdbx_description
1 polymer ?
#
loop_
_entity_poly.entity_id
_entity_poly.type
_entity_poly.pdbx_seq_one_letter_code
_entity_poly.pdbx_strand_id
1 'polypeptide(L)'
;LASLNKIALIGVIINVGLNSFLIPEYKALGAAYASLITQCIIIIGQIYLSKKIFSFTINYFFIFRMIIFLITLFFTLYWIAKLIDEFTLQMGISLLCAFILGLILKIIDPKEIMRILLKSEM
;
A
#
# COMPACT_ATOMS: atom_id res chain seq x y z
N LEU A 1 -17.63 -10.32 -0.10
CA LEU A 1 -16.87 -10.15 -1.37
C LEU A 1 -17.60 -9.22 -2.34
N ALA A 2 -18.84 -9.50 -2.76
CA ALA A 2 -19.59 -8.64 -3.68
C ALA A 2 -19.68 -7.15 -3.25
N SER A 3 -19.88 -6.87 -1.96
CA SER A 3 -19.92 -5.49 -1.44
C SER A 3 -18.58 -4.76 -1.51
N LEU A 4 -17.44 -5.49 -1.44
CA LEU A 4 -16.10 -4.91 -1.57
C LEU A 4 -15.77 -4.61 -3.04
N ASN A 5 -16.20 -5.49 -3.95
CA ASN A 5 -16.06 -5.28 -5.40
C ASN A 5 -16.86 -4.06 -5.88
N LYS A 6 -18.02 -3.77 -5.27
CA LYS A 6 -18.76 -2.53 -5.54
C LYS A 6 -17.96 -1.29 -5.15
N ILE A 7 -17.29 -1.30 -3.99
CA ILE A 7 -16.42 -0.18 -3.57
C ILE A 7 -15.25 -0.03 -4.54
N ALA A 8 -14.63 -1.15 -4.97
CA ALA A 8 -13.56 -1.12 -5.96
C ALA A 8 -14.03 -0.52 -7.29
N LEU A 9 -15.21 -0.90 -7.78
CA LEU A 9 -15.79 -0.34 -9.01
C LEU A 9 -16.06 1.16 -8.89
N ILE A 10 -16.65 1.60 -7.77
CA ILE A 10 -16.86 3.03 -7.47
C ILE A 10 -15.51 3.75 -7.47
N GLY A 11 -14.49 3.16 -6.86
CA GLY A 11 -13.13 3.67 -6.87
C GLY A 11 -12.58 3.90 -8.27
N VAL A 12 -12.73 2.92 -9.16
CA VAL A 12 -12.29 3.06 -10.57
C VAL A 12 -13.03 4.21 -11.26
N ILE A 13 -14.35 4.30 -11.11
CA ILE A 13 -15.16 5.36 -11.72
C ILE A 13 -14.71 6.74 -11.22
N ILE A 14 -14.51 6.90 -9.91
CA ILE A 14 -14.04 8.15 -9.31
C ILE A 14 -12.64 8.49 -9.83
N ASN A 15 -11.72 7.51 -9.87
CA ASN A 15 -10.34 7.75 -10.30
C ASN A 15 -10.28 8.21 -11.75
N VAL A 16 -10.97 7.51 -12.64
CA VAL A 16 -11.02 7.86 -14.07
C VAL A 16 -11.71 9.21 -14.26
N GLY A 17 -12.84 9.46 -13.58
CA GLY A 17 -13.55 10.73 -13.67
C GLY A 17 -12.69 11.92 -13.21
N LEU A 18 -12.00 11.78 -12.07
CA LEU A 18 -11.08 12.80 -11.57
C LEU A 18 -9.86 12.96 -12.47
N ASN A 19 -9.29 11.86 -12.98
CA ASN A 19 -8.17 11.90 -13.92
C ASN A 19 -8.54 12.68 -15.19
N SER A 20 -9.70 12.43 -15.78
CA SER A 20 -10.15 13.14 -16.98
C SER A 20 -10.34 14.65 -16.76
N PHE A 21 -10.65 15.08 -15.54
CA PHE A 21 -10.80 16.49 -15.20
C PHE A 21 -9.46 17.16 -14.79
N LEU A 22 -8.66 16.50 -13.95
CA LEU A 22 -7.46 17.09 -13.33
C LEU A 22 -6.19 16.94 -14.19
N ILE A 23 -6.07 15.89 -15.03
CA ILE A 23 -4.88 15.70 -15.87
C ILE A 23 -4.70 16.81 -16.92
N PRO A 24 -5.76 17.29 -17.61
CA PRO A 24 -5.60 18.36 -18.59
C PRO A 24 -4.95 19.63 -18.02
N GLU A 25 -5.29 19.99 -16.79
CA GLU A 25 -4.80 21.21 -16.13
C GLU A 25 -3.49 20.98 -15.35
N TYR A 26 -3.44 19.91 -14.54
CA TYR A 26 -2.35 19.65 -13.59
C TYR A 26 -1.38 18.53 -14.02
N LYS A 27 -1.58 17.91 -15.18
CA LYS A 27 -0.74 16.84 -15.74
C LYS A 27 -0.49 15.71 -14.72
N ALA A 28 0.76 15.37 -14.46
CA ALA A 28 1.15 14.32 -13.53
C ALA A 28 0.69 14.58 -12.08
N LEU A 29 0.68 15.84 -11.64
CA LEU A 29 0.15 16.20 -10.31
C LEU A 29 -1.36 15.95 -10.24
N GLY A 30 -2.08 16.22 -11.34
CA GLY A 30 -3.51 15.91 -11.45
C GLY A 30 -3.81 14.43 -11.23
N ALA A 31 -3.02 13.55 -11.86
CA ALA A 31 -3.14 12.11 -11.67
C ALA A 31 -2.82 11.67 -10.22
N ALA A 32 -1.84 12.31 -9.58
CA ALA A 32 -1.50 12.06 -8.18
C ALA A 32 -2.65 12.47 -7.24
N TYR A 33 -3.24 13.67 -7.44
CA TYR A 33 -4.39 14.13 -6.64
C TYR A 33 -5.62 13.27 -6.86
N ALA A 34 -5.96 12.93 -8.10
CA ALA A 34 -7.06 12.03 -8.42
C ALA A 34 -6.91 10.68 -7.71
N SER A 35 -5.70 10.11 -7.76
CA SER A 35 -5.39 8.85 -7.08
C SER A 35 -5.48 8.96 -5.57
N LEU A 36 -4.92 10.01 -4.97
CA LEU A 36 -4.98 10.22 -3.52
C LEU A 36 -6.43 10.35 -3.03
N ILE A 37 -7.23 11.20 -3.68
CA ILE A 37 -8.64 11.42 -3.33
C ILE A 37 -9.43 10.12 -3.44
N THR A 38 -9.25 9.40 -4.56
CA THR A 38 -9.91 8.10 -4.77
C THR A 38 -9.57 7.14 -3.65
N GLN A 39 -8.27 6.99 -3.33
CA GLN A 39 -7.82 6.02 -2.33
C GLN A 39 -8.34 6.37 -0.93
N CYS A 40 -8.42 7.66 -0.56
CA CYS A 40 -9.06 8.08 0.68
C CYS A 40 -10.52 7.62 0.75
N ILE A 41 -11.30 7.79 -0.32
CA ILE A 41 -12.70 7.37 -0.38
C ILE A 41 -12.82 5.84 -0.28
N ILE A 42 -11.99 5.09 -1.03
CA ILE A 42 -11.97 3.62 -1.00
C ILE A 42 -11.65 3.13 0.40
N ILE A 43 -10.60 3.66 1.05
CA ILE A 43 -10.17 3.25 2.39
C ILE A 43 -11.29 3.47 3.41
N ILE A 44 -11.96 4.62 3.38
CA ILE A 44 -13.10 4.90 4.28
C ILE A 44 -14.22 3.89 4.05
N GLY A 45 -14.59 3.63 2.80
CA GLY A 45 -15.62 2.65 2.46
C GLY A 45 -15.25 1.23 2.91
N GLN A 46 -14.00 0.81 2.69
CA GLN A 46 -13.51 -0.51 3.07
C GLN A 46 -13.44 -0.69 4.58
N ILE A 47 -12.99 0.32 5.34
CA ILE A 47 -12.97 0.29 6.81
C ILE A 47 -14.39 0.21 7.36
N TYR A 48 -15.31 1.02 6.83
CA TYR A 48 -16.72 0.98 7.26
C TYR A 48 -17.34 -0.40 7.02
N LEU A 49 -17.18 -0.94 5.80
CA LEU A 49 -17.75 -2.22 5.43
C LEU A 49 -17.11 -3.39 6.18
N SER A 50 -15.79 -3.37 6.40
CA SER A 50 -15.09 -4.42 7.14
C SER A 50 -15.51 -4.46 8.60
N LYS A 51 -15.69 -3.29 9.25
CA LYS A 51 -16.25 -3.22 10.60
C LYS A 51 -17.68 -3.74 10.66
N LYS A 52 -18.51 -3.42 9.67
CA LYS A 52 -19.91 -3.86 9.63
C LYS A 52 -20.07 -5.38 9.43
N ILE A 53 -19.22 -5.99 8.59
CA ILE A 53 -19.36 -7.42 8.24
C ILE A 53 -18.58 -8.32 9.21
N PHE A 54 -17.35 -7.94 9.55
CA PHE A 54 -16.42 -8.81 10.26
C PHE A 54 -16.15 -8.40 11.70
N SER A 55 -16.74 -7.30 12.19
CA SER A 55 -16.52 -6.77 13.55
C SER A 55 -15.04 -6.69 13.93
N PHE A 56 -14.22 -6.33 12.94
CA PHE A 56 -12.77 -6.45 13.02
C PHE A 56 -12.18 -5.51 14.08
N THR A 57 -11.30 -6.03 14.94
CA THR A 57 -10.55 -5.27 15.93
C THR A 57 -9.26 -4.73 15.31
N ILE A 58 -8.99 -3.44 15.52
CA ILE A 58 -7.78 -2.82 14.97
C ILE A 58 -6.55 -3.39 15.70
N ASN A 59 -5.64 -4.00 14.94
CA ASN A 59 -4.36 -4.46 15.47
C ASN A 59 -3.35 -3.30 15.51
N TYR A 60 -3.39 -2.53 16.61
CA TYR A 60 -2.48 -1.39 16.81
C TYR A 60 -1.00 -1.77 16.79
N PHE A 61 -0.66 -2.99 17.21
CA PHE A 61 0.72 -3.46 17.18
C PHE A 61 1.23 -3.66 15.74
N PHE A 62 0.37 -4.16 14.84
CA PHE A 62 0.68 -4.23 13.41
C PHE A 62 0.85 -2.84 12.79
N ILE A 63 -0.04 -1.89 13.12
CA ILE A 63 0.08 -0.50 12.67
C ILE A 63 1.41 0.12 13.12
N PHE A 64 1.78 -0.09 14.38
CA PHE A 64 3.05 0.39 14.92
C PHE A 64 4.26 -0.18 14.16
N ARG A 65 4.26 -1.48 13.82
CA ARG A 65 5.30 -2.08 12.98
C ARG A 65 5.36 -1.46 11.59
N MET A 66 4.22 -1.14 10.97
CA MET A 66 4.19 -0.45 9.68
C MET A 66 4.79 0.96 9.78
N ILE A 67 4.52 1.70 10.84
CA ILE A 67 5.11 3.03 11.06
C ILE A 67 6.63 2.93 11.22
N ILE A 68 7.12 1.99 12.04
CA ILE A 68 8.55 1.73 12.18
C ILE A 68 9.17 1.40 10.83
N PHE A 69 8.53 0.53 10.03
CA PHE A 69 9.02 0.16 8.71
C PHE A 69 9.14 1.37 7.78
N LEU A 70 8.14 2.25 7.73
CA LEU A 70 8.20 3.46 6.90
C LEU A 70 9.37 4.36 7.30
N ILE A 71 9.56 4.57 8.61
CA ILE A 71 10.64 5.41 9.14
C ILE A 71 12.00 4.79 8.81
N THR A 72 12.22 3.51 9.13
CA THR A 72 13.51 2.85 8.89
C THR A 72 13.81 2.76 7.40
N LEU A 73 12.81 2.41 6.58
CA LEU A 73 12.95 2.37 5.13
C LEU A 73 13.37 3.74 4.59
N PHE A 74 12.72 4.82 4.99
CA PHE A 74 13.07 6.17 4.54
C PHE A 74 14.53 6.51 4.83
N PHE A 75 15.00 6.28 6.06
CA PHE A 75 16.40 6.52 6.41
C PHE A 75 17.35 5.63 5.63
N THR A 76 17.05 4.33 5.49
CA THR A 76 17.87 3.39 4.72
C THR A 76 18.01 3.83 3.27
N LEU A 77 16.91 4.19 2.62
CA LEU A 77 16.92 4.65 1.23
C LEU A 77 17.67 5.98 1.07
N TYR A 78 17.51 6.91 2.01
CA TYR A 78 18.26 8.17 2.02
C TYR A 78 19.78 7.94 2.09
N TRP A 79 20.23 7.03 2.97
CA TRP A 79 21.65 6.69 3.07
C TRP A 79 22.17 5.97 1.82
N ILE A 80 21.41 5.04 1.26
CA ILE A 80 21.78 4.34 0.01
C ILE A 80 21.95 5.34 -1.12
N ALA A 81 21.02 6.28 -1.28
CA ALA A 81 21.08 7.31 -2.32
C ALA A 81 22.28 8.25 -2.17
N LYS A 82 22.84 8.40 -0.96
CA LYS A 82 24.02 9.22 -0.70
C LYS A 82 25.34 8.47 -0.93
N LEU A 83 25.34 7.15 -0.79
CA LEU A 83 26.54 6.31 -0.86
C LEU A 83 26.77 5.69 -2.24
N ILE A 84 25.73 5.60 -3.07
CA ILE A 84 25.74 4.89 -4.34
C ILE A 84 25.19 5.82 -5.43
N ASP A 85 26.07 6.30 -6.30
CA ASP A 85 25.69 7.18 -7.42
C ASP A 85 25.18 6.39 -8.63
N GLU A 86 25.59 5.14 -8.78
CA GLU A 86 25.18 4.26 -9.88
C GLU A 86 23.71 3.84 -9.72
N PHE A 87 22.83 4.43 -10.55
CA PHE A 87 21.38 4.27 -10.47
C PHE A 87 20.91 2.81 -10.42
N THR A 88 21.43 1.95 -11.30
CA THR A 88 21.03 0.54 -11.37
C THR A 88 21.38 -0.22 -10.09
N LEU A 89 22.56 0.05 -9.53
CA LEU A 89 23.03 -0.56 -8.29
C LEU A 89 22.25 -0.03 -7.09
N GLN A 90 22.01 1.28 -7.05
CA GLN A 90 21.19 1.94 -6.03
C GLN A 90 19.78 1.35 -5.99
N MET A 91 19.13 1.17 -7.14
CA MET A 91 17.80 0.57 -7.25
C MET A 91 17.79 -0.87 -6.76
N GLY A 92 18.76 -1.69 -7.19
CA GLY A 92 18.85 -3.10 -6.77
C GLY A 92 19.03 -3.27 -5.26
N ILE A 93 19.93 -2.50 -4.66
CA ILE A 93 20.18 -2.54 -3.21
C ILE A 93 18.99 -1.99 -2.43
N SER A 94 18.36 -0.91 -2.90
CA SER A 94 17.16 -0.35 -2.28
C SER A 94 16.02 -1.36 -2.21
N LEU A 95 15.77 -2.09 -3.30
CA LEU A 95 14.75 -3.15 -3.35
C LEU A 95 15.07 -4.29 -2.38
N LEU A 96 16.32 -4.77 -2.36
CA LEU A 96 16.75 -5.83 -1.45
C LEU A 96 16.61 -5.41 0.02
N CYS A 97 17.07 -4.21 0.38
CA CYS A 97 16.94 -3.68 1.73
C CYS A 97 15.47 -3.53 2.16
N ALA A 98 14.61 -3.00 1.27
CA ALA A 98 13.19 -2.87 1.55
C ALA A 98 12.53 -4.24 1.83
N PHE A 99 12.85 -5.23 1.01
CA PHE A 99 12.34 -6.59 1.17
C PHE A 99 12.81 -7.23 2.49
N ILE A 100 14.11 -7.15 2.79
CA ILE A 100 14.69 -7.68 4.03
C ILE A 100 14.08 -6.99 5.26
N LEU A 101 13.94 -5.66 5.25
CA LEU A 101 13.29 -4.91 6.33
C LEU A 101 11.84 -5.35 6.54
N GLY A 102 11.09 -5.60 5.47
CA GLY A 102 9.71 -6.09 5.53
C GLY A 102 9.59 -7.47 6.18
N LEU A 103 10.55 -8.35 5.93
CA LEU A 103 10.64 -9.67 6.59
C LEU A 103 11.04 -9.56 8.06
N ILE A 104 12.06 -8.75 8.39
CA ILE A 104 12.54 -8.56 9.78
C ILE A 104 11.42 -8.01 10.66
N LEU A 105 10.68 -7.01 10.18
CA LEU A 105 9.57 -6.41 10.91
C LEU A 105 8.30 -7.27 10.89
N LYS A 106 8.33 -8.44 10.25
CA LYS A 106 7.20 -9.38 10.10
C LYS A 106 5.94 -8.67 9.57
N ILE A 107 6.14 -7.76 8.63
CA ILE A 107 5.05 -7.19 7.83
C ILE A 107 4.69 -8.18 6.72
N ILE A 108 5.70 -8.87 6.20
CA ILE A 108 5.57 -10.01 5.31
C ILE A 108 5.88 -11.25 6.16
N ASP A 109 4.87 -12.06 6.46
CA ASP A 109 5.04 -13.37 7.11
C ASP A 109 4.80 -14.49 6.09
N PRO A 110 5.88 -15.11 5.55
CA PRO A 110 5.76 -16.18 4.56
C PRO A 110 4.97 -17.39 5.08
N LYS A 111 5.01 -17.66 6.41
CA LYS A 111 4.29 -18.79 7.00
C LYS A 111 2.79 -18.54 6.95
N GLU A 112 2.37 -17.31 7.22
CA GLU A 112 0.95 -16.93 7.19
C GLU A 112 0.40 -16.92 5.76
N ILE A 113 1.19 -16.43 4.80
CA ILE A 113 0.85 -16.51 3.36
C ILE A 113 0.66 -17.97 2.94
N MET A 114 1.62 -18.85 3.27
CA MET A 114 1.54 -20.26 2.91
C MET A 114 0.35 -20.96 3.60
N ARG A 115 0.02 -20.58 4.84
CA ARG A 115 -1.16 -21.06 5.55
C ARG A 115 -2.46 -20.66 4.86
N ILE A 116 -2.57 -19.44 4.35
CA ILE A 116 -3.76 -18.96 3.62
C ILE A 116 -3.92 -19.72 2.30
N LEU A 117 -2.83 -19.89 1.55
CA LEU A 117 -2.84 -20.61 0.27
C LEU A 117 -3.27 -22.07 0.45
N LEU A 118 -2.62 -22.80 1.36
CA LEU A 118 -2.93 -24.19 1.66
C LEU A 118 -4.33 -24.40 2.23
N LYS A 119 -4.85 -23.43 2.99
CA LYS A 119 -6.22 -23.50 3.53
C LYS A 119 -7.29 -23.15 2.51
N SER A 120 -6.96 -22.47 1.41
CA SER A 120 -7.94 -22.15 0.36
C SER A 120 -8.22 -23.33 -0.59
N GLU A 121 -7.38 -24.38 -0.54
CA GLU A 121 -7.54 -25.61 -1.32
C GLU A 121 -8.29 -26.73 -0.57
N MET A 122 -8.66 -26.54 0.71
CA MET A 122 -9.49 -27.46 1.52
C MET A 122 -10.86 -26.86 1.82
#